data_AF-H3SA79-F1
#
_entry.id   AF-H3SA79-F1
#
_cell.length_a   1.000
_cell.length_b   1.000
_cell.length_c   1.000
_cell.angle_alpha   90.00
_cell.angle_beta   90.00
_cell.angle_gamma   90.00
#
_symmetry.space_group_name_H-M   'P 1'
#
loop_
_entity.id
_entity.type
_entity.pdbx_description
1 polymer ?
#
loop_
_entity_poly.entity_id
_entity_poly.type
_entity_poly.pdbx_seq_one_letter_code
_entity_poly.pdbx_strand_id
1 'polypeptide(L)'
;MRISDLSRLTGVSIRSLRYYEEKGLLAPSRTDSGYRVYAEEDVERVRQIQFYLQMGVRAEELARLFQLCAGFPGNGDPACAEEAIAFYESKLRDIRRQKQLLEKAEQDIRGMLAHWASAWTYTPVGRKGTPPMLRLDHVTVAVRDVDAAVEQISSTTGARFTGLVEAFPGARAQVAYLGAGFLEVIAIADPDKLRTTQLGRAFAEFAESREGIFGAALDITGGMAAFVEEAKKRGVAYIGPWRQQAPLEDGSFIPFGTAFIRHDMPWLIEYERSRTWDSPLRLCGVDVVAADPAAQVSQYRQAYRLPVPASIGASAYEWELARGMIRLLPQEKGPAGFAAVTIADAEREYRIGFTPESGMEIAVSALGTKR
;
A
#
# COMPACT_ATOMS: atom_id res chain seq x y z
N MET A 1 22.63 48.28 18.43
CA MET A 1 23.15 46.89 18.50
C MET A 1 24.19 46.64 17.40
N ARG A 2 25.11 45.67 17.57
CA ARG A 2 26.09 45.28 16.53
C ARG A 2 25.46 44.30 15.54
N ILE A 3 26.10 44.07 14.39
CA ILE A 3 25.61 43.13 13.35
C ILE A 3 25.45 41.69 13.86
N SER A 4 26.30 41.28 14.81
CA SER A 4 26.22 39.96 15.47
C SER A 4 24.95 39.84 16.32
N ASP A 5 24.56 40.91 17.00
CA ASP A 5 23.34 40.95 17.81
C ASP A 5 22.10 40.86 16.91
N LEU A 6 22.08 41.64 15.83
CA LEU A 6 20.99 41.61 14.85
C LEU A 6 20.86 40.24 14.18
N SER A 7 21.98 39.62 13.82
CA SER A 7 22.00 38.26 13.27
C SER A 7 21.41 37.25 14.25
N ARG A 8 21.77 37.32 15.53
CA ARG A 8 21.23 36.44 16.57
C ARG A 8 19.73 36.65 16.80
N LEU A 9 19.27 37.90 16.80
CA LEU A 9 17.86 38.23 17.05
C LEU A 9 16.93 37.89 15.88
N THR A 10 17.46 37.88 14.66
CA THR A 10 16.68 37.66 13.43
C THR A 10 16.85 36.26 12.84
N GLY A 11 17.88 35.51 13.27
CA GLY A 11 18.26 34.23 12.69
C GLY A 11 18.90 34.34 11.30
N VAL A 12 19.10 35.57 10.80
CA VAL A 12 19.66 35.84 9.48
C VAL A 12 21.18 35.89 9.55
N SER A 13 21.86 35.29 8.56
CA SER A 13 23.32 35.31 8.52
C SER A 13 23.86 36.74 8.40
N ILE A 14 25.03 37.00 9.00
CA ILE A 14 25.74 38.29 8.84
C ILE A 14 25.97 38.62 7.35
N ARG A 15 26.22 37.62 6.51
CA ARG A 15 26.36 37.79 5.06
C ARG A 15 25.07 38.35 4.43
N SER A 16 23.92 37.78 4.79
CA SER A 16 22.61 38.23 4.31
C SER A 16 22.28 39.63 4.82
N LEU A 17 22.62 39.97 6.07
CA LEU A 17 22.44 41.34 6.60
C LEU A 17 23.26 42.37 5.83
N ARG A 18 24.53 42.06 5.50
CA ARG A 18 25.36 42.90 4.64
C ARG A 18 24.80 43.03 3.23
N TYR A 19 24.24 41.93 2.71
CA TYR A 19 23.57 41.95 1.40
C TYR A 19 22.32 42.84 1.42
N TYR A 20 21.53 42.84 2.50
CA TYR A 20 20.38 43.74 2.65
C TYR A 20 20.82 45.20 2.73
N GLU A 21 21.90 45.49 3.43
CA GLU A 21 22.50 46.84 3.41
C GLU A 21 22.97 47.24 2.01
N GLU A 22 23.69 46.36 1.31
CA GLU A 22 24.16 46.60 -0.06
C GLU A 22 23.01 46.90 -1.03
N LYS A 23 21.86 46.23 -0.84
CA LYS A 23 20.64 46.45 -1.64
C LYS A 23 19.79 47.63 -1.15
N GLY A 24 20.24 48.38 -0.14
CA GLY A 24 19.51 49.51 0.43
C GLY A 24 18.26 49.12 1.22
N LEU A 25 18.10 47.84 1.56
CA LEU A 25 17.02 47.33 2.39
C LEU A 25 17.28 47.61 3.88
N LEU A 26 18.54 47.73 4.29
CA LEU A 26 18.94 48.19 5.62
C LEU A 26 19.85 49.42 5.51
N ALA A 27 19.72 50.35 6.44
CA ALA A 27 20.52 51.57 6.50
C ALA A 27 21.08 51.78 7.92
N PRO A 28 22.06 50.96 8.35
CA PRO A 28 22.65 51.11 9.68
C PRO A 28 23.36 52.46 9.81
N SER A 29 23.24 53.08 10.98
CA SER A 29 24.06 54.22 11.34
C SER A 29 25.50 53.79 11.61
N ARG A 30 26.42 54.75 11.67
CA ARG A 30 27.83 54.50 11.98
C ARG A 30 28.26 55.28 13.21
N THR A 31 29.09 54.65 14.04
CA THR A 31 29.80 55.34 15.12
C THR A 31 30.87 56.29 14.55
N ASP A 32 31.36 57.23 15.35
CA ASP A 32 32.50 58.10 14.98
C ASP A 32 33.76 57.29 14.61
N SER A 33 33.89 56.09 15.18
CA SER A 33 34.93 55.10 14.87
C SER A 33 34.64 54.23 13.63
N GLY A 34 33.56 54.52 12.89
CA GLY A 34 33.24 53.91 11.59
C GLY A 34 32.48 52.56 11.64
N TYR A 35 32.11 52.07 12.82
CA TYR A 35 31.42 50.79 12.96
C TYR A 35 29.90 50.91 12.77
N ARG A 36 29.28 49.89 12.17
CA ARG A 36 27.83 49.80 12.01
C ARG A 36 27.10 49.65 13.33
N VAL A 37 25.99 50.37 13.47
CA VAL A 37 25.04 50.30 14.56
C VAL A 37 23.65 50.15 13.96
N TYR A 38 22.94 49.13 14.44
CA TYR A 38 21.55 48.86 14.07
C TYR A 38 20.63 49.27 15.22
N ALA A 39 19.45 49.76 14.90
CA ALA A 39 18.42 50.12 15.86
C ALA A 39 17.50 48.90 16.15
N GLU A 40 16.60 49.00 17.12
CA GLU A 40 15.68 47.89 17.43
C GLU A 40 14.68 47.64 16.29
N GLU A 41 14.31 48.70 15.58
CA GLU A 41 13.41 48.68 14.43
C GLU A 41 14.02 47.89 13.25
N ASP A 42 15.35 47.80 13.17
CA ASP A 42 16.03 46.99 12.15
C ASP A 42 15.73 45.49 12.31
N VAL A 43 15.41 45.01 13.52
CA VAL A 43 15.03 43.61 13.75
C VAL A 43 13.72 43.30 13.02
N GLU A 44 12.72 44.16 13.16
CA GLU A 44 11.42 43.98 12.52
C GLU A 44 11.53 44.15 11.01
N ARG A 45 12.34 45.11 10.56
CA ARG A 45 12.66 45.29 9.14
C ARG A 45 13.29 44.06 8.52
N VAL A 46 14.23 43.40 9.21
CA VAL A 46 14.83 42.15 8.73
C VAL A 46 13.81 41.03 8.63
N ARG A 47 12.90 40.88 9.62
CA ARG A 47 11.83 39.87 9.56
C ARG A 47 10.90 40.10 8.37
N GLN A 48 10.56 41.35 8.08
CA GLN A 48 9.78 41.71 6.91
C GLN A 48 10.51 41.35 5.61
N ILE A 49 11.80 41.66 5.50
CA ILE A 49 12.62 41.26 4.36
C ILE A 49 12.57 39.74 4.18
N GLN A 50 12.74 38.96 5.25
CA GLN A 50 12.65 37.49 5.19
C GLN A 50 11.29 37.01 4.66
N PHE A 51 10.20 37.58 5.16
CA PHE A 51 8.85 37.23 4.73
C PHE A 51 8.66 37.43 3.22
N TYR A 52 9.08 38.57 2.66
CA TYR A 52 9.00 38.83 1.22
C TYR A 52 9.90 37.91 0.38
N LEU A 53 11.12 37.66 0.84
CA LEU A 53 12.03 36.74 0.15
C LEU A 53 11.48 35.31 0.13
N GLN A 54 10.83 34.85 1.21
CA GLN A 54 10.18 33.54 1.27
C GLN A 54 8.98 33.43 0.32
N MET A 55 8.30 34.54 0.03
CA MET A 55 7.25 34.62 -1.01
C MET A 55 7.80 34.75 -2.44
N GLY A 56 9.12 34.65 -2.64
CA GLY A 56 9.75 34.74 -3.96
C GLY A 56 9.86 36.16 -4.50
N VAL A 57 9.72 37.19 -3.66
CA VAL A 57 10.06 38.57 -4.04
C VAL A 57 11.57 38.72 -4.09
N ARG A 58 12.10 39.31 -5.15
CA ARG A 58 13.55 39.56 -5.26
C ARG A 58 13.95 40.75 -4.40
N ALA A 59 15.17 40.73 -3.85
CA ALA A 59 15.66 41.80 -2.98
C ALA A 59 15.64 43.17 -3.68
N GLU A 60 15.90 43.22 -4.98
CA GLU A 60 15.85 44.43 -5.80
C GLU A 60 14.42 44.97 -5.96
N GLU A 61 13.43 44.08 -6.11
CA GLU A 61 12.01 44.46 -6.19
C GLU A 61 11.54 45.03 -4.87
N LEU A 62 11.96 44.39 -3.77
CA LEU A 62 11.66 44.86 -2.42
C LEU A 62 12.32 46.21 -2.13
N ALA A 63 13.57 46.41 -2.58
CA ALA A 63 14.29 47.67 -2.39
C ALA A 63 13.60 48.81 -3.13
N ARG A 64 13.13 48.57 -4.36
CA ARG A 64 12.35 49.54 -5.13
C ARG A 64 11.04 49.89 -4.40
N LEU A 65 10.34 48.90 -3.87
CA LEU A 65 9.11 49.12 -3.11
C LEU A 65 9.38 49.92 -1.83
N PHE A 66 10.44 49.62 -1.10
CA PHE A 66 10.84 50.34 0.12
C PHE A 66 11.31 51.78 -0.14
N GLN A 67 11.81 52.08 -1.34
CA GLN A 67 12.18 53.43 -1.77
C GLN A 67 10.96 54.26 -2.21
N LEU A 68 9.99 53.64 -2.90
CA LEU A 68 8.76 54.29 -3.34
C LEU A 68 7.77 54.51 -2.19
N CYS A 69 7.73 53.56 -1.25
CA CYS A 69 6.86 53.57 -0.08
C CYS A 69 7.75 53.66 1.16
N ALA A 70 7.97 54.87 1.69
CA ALA A 70 8.85 55.08 2.84
C ALA A 70 8.36 54.29 4.08
N GLY A 71 8.94 53.09 4.30
CA GLY A 71 8.80 52.34 5.55
C GLY A 71 7.67 51.30 5.66
N PHE A 72 7.22 50.64 4.59
CA PHE A 72 6.09 49.68 4.67
C PHE A 72 6.47 48.30 5.27
N PRO A 73 5.62 47.62 6.11
CA PRO A 73 4.20 47.89 6.43
C PRO A 73 3.88 48.36 7.87
N GLY A 74 3.02 49.37 7.95
CA GLY A 74 2.32 49.82 9.18
C GLY A 74 1.73 51.23 9.09
N ASN A 75 2.46 52.14 8.43
CA ASN A 75 2.06 53.53 8.21
C ASN A 75 2.04 53.78 6.70
N GLY A 76 0.98 53.34 6.03
CA GLY A 76 0.85 53.53 4.59
C GLY A 76 0.68 55.00 4.26
N ASP A 77 1.71 55.59 3.67
CA ASP A 77 1.55 56.85 2.97
C ASP A 77 0.49 56.63 1.87
N PRO A 78 -0.66 57.31 1.91
CA PRO A 78 -1.69 57.19 0.88
C PRO A 78 -1.13 57.48 -0.52
N ALA A 79 -0.04 58.27 -0.61
CA ALA A 79 0.63 58.58 -1.86
C ALA A 79 1.26 57.34 -2.54
N CYS A 80 1.47 56.24 -1.83
CA CYS A 80 2.08 55.03 -2.37
C CYS A 80 1.11 53.83 -2.46
N ALA A 81 -0.18 54.05 -2.20
CA ALA A 81 -1.18 53.00 -2.15
C ALA A 81 -1.37 52.32 -3.53
N GLU A 82 -1.31 53.09 -4.62
CA GLU A 82 -1.51 52.59 -5.98
C GLU A 82 -0.40 51.60 -6.38
N GLU A 83 0.87 51.97 -6.18
CA GLU A 83 2.01 51.13 -6.50
C GLU A 83 2.08 49.88 -5.61
N ALA A 84 1.77 50.03 -4.32
CA ALA A 84 1.73 48.90 -3.39
C ALA A 84 0.64 47.90 -3.77
N ILE A 85 -0.58 48.37 -4.07
CA ILE A 85 -1.68 47.52 -4.55
C ILE A 85 -1.27 46.81 -5.84
N ALA A 86 -0.75 47.53 -6.83
CA ALA A 86 -0.31 46.95 -8.10
C ALA A 86 0.76 45.86 -7.90
N PHE A 87 1.70 46.06 -6.97
CA PHE A 87 2.71 45.07 -6.60
C PHE A 87 2.08 43.82 -5.98
N TYR A 88 1.23 43.96 -4.95
CA TYR A 88 0.60 42.82 -4.30
C TYR A 88 -0.34 42.05 -5.23
N GLU A 89 -1.10 42.74 -6.08
CA GLU A 89 -1.93 42.09 -7.10
C GLU A 89 -1.09 41.27 -8.07
N SER A 90 0.07 41.80 -8.50
CA SER A 90 1.00 41.05 -9.35
C SER A 90 1.52 39.81 -8.65
N LYS A 91 1.95 39.91 -7.38
CA LYS A 91 2.44 38.76 -6.62
C LYS A 91 1.35 37.74 -6.34
N LEU A 92 0.12 38.19 -6.10
CA LEU A 92 -1.03 37.30 -5.95
C LEU A 92 -1.33 36.53 -7.24
N ARG A 93 -1.20 37.18 -8.42
CA ARG A 93 -1.29 36.49 -9.72
C ARG A 93 -0.19 35.44 -9.89
N ASP A 94 1.05 35.78 -9.53
CA ASP A 94 2.19 34.86 -9.65
C ASP A 94 2.02 33.63 -8.73
N ILE A 95 1.64 33.83 -7.47
CA ILE A 95 1.38 32.74 -6.51
C ILE A 95 0.24 31.84 -7.00
N ARG A 96 -0.86 32.43 -7.49
CA ARG A 96 -1.98 31.65 -8.06
C ARG A 96 -1.53 30.81 -9.26
N ARG A 97 -0.70 31.37 -10.13
CA ARG A 97 -0.13 30.65 -11.28
C ARG A 97 0.78 29.50 -10.84
N GLN A 98 1.65 29.72 -9.85
CA GLN A 98 2.52 28.66 -9.32
C GLN A 98 1.71 27.53 -8.68
N LYS A 99 0.67 27.85 -7.92
CA LYS A 99 -0.25 26.86 -7.34
C LYS A 99 -0.88 25.98 -8.42
N GLN A 100 -1.41 26.58 -9.49
CA GLN A 100 -2.00 25.82 -10.60
C GLN A 100 -0.98 24.91 -11.30
N LEU A 101 0.26 25.35 -11.47
CA LEU A 101 1.32 24.53 -12.05
C LEU A 101 1.69 23.34 -11.15
N LEU A 102 1.78 23.56 -9.83
CA LEU A 102 2.07 22.51 -8.86
C LEU A 102 0.91 21.51 -8.74
N GLU A 103 -0.34 21.97 -8.72
CA GLU A 103 -1.53 21.11 -8.75
C GLU A 103 -1.56 20.26 -10.02
N LYS A 104 -1.23 20.85 -11.17
CA LYS A 104 -1.11 20.10 -12.43
C LYS A 104 0.03 19.09 -12.39
N ALA A 105 1.20 19.47 -11.89
CA ALA A 105 2.33 18.56 -11.75
C ALA A 105 2.01 17.40 -10.81
N GLU A 106 1.31 17.66 -9.69
CA GLU A 106 0.82 16.62 -8.78
C GLU A 106 -0.14 15.68 -9.50
N GLN A 107 -1.07 16.20 -10.29
CA GLN A 107 -2.00 15.40 -11.08
C GLN A 107 -1.30 14.57 -12.16
N ASP A 108 -0.33 15.16 -12.87
CA ASP A 108 0.48 14.47 -13.88
C ASP A 108 1.33 13.38 -13.25
N ILE A 109 1.96 13.64 -12.10
CA ILE A 109 2.72 12.65 -11.32
C ILE A 109 1.79 11.53 -10.83
N ARG A 110 0.59 11.84 -10.34
CA ARG A 110 -0.42 10.82 -10.00
C ARG A 110 -0.81 9.97 -11.21
N GLY A 111 -1.01 10.59 -12.37
CA GLY A 111 -1.31 9.89 -13.62
C GLY A 111 -0.15 9.01 -14.09
N MET A 112 1.09 9.49 -13.98
CA MET A 112 2.29 8.69 -14.24
C MET A 112 2.43 7.55 -13.23
N LEU A 113 2.20 7.78 -11.94
CA LEU A 113 2.18 6.74 -10.92
C LEU A 113 1.10 5.70 -11.21
N ALA A 114 -0.09 6.09 -11.67
CA ALA A 114 -1.15 5.17 -12.08
C ALA A 114 -0.77 4.39 -13.35
N HIS A 115 -0.10 5.04 -14.31
CA HIS A 115 0.42 4.41 -15.53
C HIS A 115 1.56 3.44 -15.25
N TRP A 116 2.50 3.79 -14.38
CA TRP A 116 3.61 2.92 -13.99
C TRP A 116 3.16 1.86 -12.99
N ALA A 117 2.18 2.16 -12.13
CA ALA A 117 1.46 1.13 -11.39
C ALA A 117 0.81 0.18 -12.39
N SER A 118 0.16 0.64 -13.46
CA SER A 118 -0.41 -0.26 -14.47
C SER A 118 0.62 -1.02 -15.31
N ALA A 119 1.81 -0.45 -15.49
CA ALA A 119 2.97 -1.13 -16.09
C ALA A 119 3.65 -2.12 -15.13
N TRP A 120 3.55 -1.91 -13.81
CA TRP A 120 3.97 -2.84 -12.74
C TRP A 120 2.87 -3.87 -12.41
N THR A 121 1.60 -3.56 -12.69
CA THR A 121 0.45 -4.48 -12.62
C THR A 121 0.38 -5.41 -13.83
N TYR A 122 1.27 -5.22 -14.81
CA TYR A 122 1.72 -6.30 -15.65
C TYR A 122 2.47 -7.32 -14.80
N THR A 123 1.74 -8.21 -14.16
CA THR A 123 2.30 -9.52 -13.85
C THR A 123 2.36 -10.28 -15.17
N PRO A 124 3.55 -10.65 -15.66
CA PRO A 124 3.63 -11.38 -16.92
C PRO A 124 2.78 -12.63 -16.79
N VAL A 125 1.75 -12.78 -17.63
CA VAL A 125 1.20 -14.11 -17.94
C VAL A 125 2.39 -14.84 -18.54
N GLY A 126 3.06 -15.68 -17.74
CA GLY A 126 4.41 -16.15 -18.07
C GLY A 126 4.43 -16.69 -19.48
N ARG A 127 5.36 -16.21 -20.31
CA ARG A 127 5.51 -16.76 -21.66
C ARG A 127 5.82 -18.24 -21.50
N LYS A 128 5.11 -19.08 -22.25
CA LYS A 128 5.33 -20.53 -22.24
C LYS A 128 6.83 -20.82 -22.42
N GLY A 129 7.43 -21.49 -21.44
CA GLY A 129 8.87 -21.77 -21.41
C GLY A 129 9.74 -20.89 -20.49
N THR A 130 9.18 -19.86 -19.83
CA THR A 130 9.88 -19.16 -18.74
C THR A 130 9.77 -19.95 -17.42
N PRO A 131 10.72 -19.78 -16.48
CA PRO A 131 10.60 -20.36 -15.16
C PRO A 131 9.27 -19.97 -14.50
N PRO A 132 8.54 -20.92 -13.90
CA PRO A 132 7.26 -20.65 -13.26
C PRO A 132 7.47 -19.79 -12.02
N MET A 133 6.73 -18.68 -11.93
CA MET A 133 6.69 -17.84 -10.75
C MET A 133 5.41 -18.13 -9.97
N LEU A 134 5.55 -18.34 -8.67
CA LEU A 134 4.43 -18.53 -7.76
C LEU A 134 4.15 -17.23 -7.01
N ARG A 135 2.87 -16.88 -6.92
CA ARG A 135 2.36 -15.66 -6.30
C ARG A 135 1.14 -16.02 -5.47
N LEU A 136 1.04 -15.52 -4.24
CA LEU A 136 -0.19 -15.66 -3.47
C LEU A 136 -1.32 -14.91 -4.20
N ASP A 137 -2.37 -15.64 -4.54
CA ASP A 137 -3.49 -15.12 -5.33
C ASP A 137 -4.66 -14.72 -4.44
N HIS A 138 -5.20 -15.69 -3.72
CA HIS A 138 -6.25 -15.43 -2.76
C HIS A 138 -6.22 -16.39 -1.59
N VAL A 139 -6.92 -15.99 -0.54
CA VAL A 139 -7.20 -16.83 0.62
C VAL A 139 -8.71 -16.90 0.80
N THR A 140 -9.22 -18.10 1.04
CA THR A 140 -10.63 -18.38 1.24
C THR A 140 -10.90 -18.63 2.73
N VAL A 141 -11.83 -17.87 3.30
CA VAL A 141 -12.24 -17.91 4.70
C VAL A 141 -13.65 -18.48 4.77
N ALA A 142 -13.80 -19.67 5.35
CA ALA A 142 -15.09 -20.31 5.55
C ALA A 142 -15.72 -19.82 6.86
N VAL A 143 -16.94 -19.32 6.76
CA VAL A 143 -17.74 -18.79 7.86
C VAL A 143 -19.17 -19.33 7.80
N ARG A 144 -19.91 -19.20 8.89
CA ARG A 144 -21.35 -19.51 8.97
C ARG A 144 -22.18 -18.34 8.47
N ASP A 145 -21.74 -17.13 8.80
CA ASP A 145 -22.40 -15.88 8.43
C ASP A 145 -21.43 -14.96 7.67
N VAL A 146 -21.64 -14.86 6.35
CA VAL A 146 -20.81 -14.02 5.46
C VAL A 146 -20.95 -12.56 5.82
N ASP A 147 -22.16 -12.09 6.13
CA ASP A 147 -22.43 -10.68 6.33
C ASP A 147 -21.79 -10.19 7.65
N ALA A 148 -21.91 -10.98 8.72
CA ALA A 148 -21.28 -10.67 10.00
C ALA A 148 -19.74 -10.68 9.91
N ALA A 149 -19.15 -11.67 9.22
CA ALA A 149 -17.70 -11.74 9.03
C ALA A 149 -17.18 -10.58 8.18
N VAL A 150 -17.89 -10.24 7.10
CA VAL A 150 -17.56 -9.09 6.25
C VAL A 150 -17.64 -7.78 7.05
N GLU A 151 -18.66 -7.60 7.88
CA GLU A 151 -18.79 -6.42 8.74
C GLU A 151 -17.61 -6.30 9.72
N GLN A 152 -17.22 -7.39 10.38
CA GLN A 152 -16.08 -7.41 11.30
C GLN A 152 -14.75 -7.11 10.58
N ILE A 153 -14.50 -7.71 9.42
CA ILE A 153 -13.28 -7.46 8.63
C ILE A 153 -13.27 -6.02 8.13
N SER A 154 -14.39 -5.54 7.56
CA SER A 154 -14.48 -4.20 6.96
C SER A 154 -14.31 -3.10 8.01
N SER A 155 -14.96 -3.23 9.17
CA SER A 155 -14.85 -2.26 10.27
C SER A 155 -13.45 -2.15 10.86
N THR A 156 -12.69 -3.25 10.85
CA THR A 156 -11.32 -3.28 11.41
C THR A 156 -10.26 -2.86 10.39
N THR A 157 -10.42 -3.27 9.13
CA THR A 157 -9.36 -3.18 8.10
C THR A 157 -9.63 -2.10 7.05
N GLY A 158 -10.88 -1.66 6.90
CA GLY A 158 -11.31 -0.79 5.79
C GLY A 158 -11.45 -1.52 4.44
N ALA A 159 -11.37 -2.86 4.42
CA ALA A 159 -11.61 -3.65 3.22
C ALA A 159 -13.01 -3.40 2.66
N ARG A 160 -13.13 -3.37 1.33
CA ARG A 160 -14.41 -3.26 0.63
C ARG A 160 -14.72 -4.59 -0.03
N PHE A 161 -15.93 -5.08 0.19
CA PHE A 161 -16.41 -6.34 -0.35
C PHE A 161 -17.42 -6.13 -1.47
N THR A 162 -17.45 -7.09 -2.40
CA THR A 162 -18.48 -7.17 -3.44
C THR A 162 -19.86 -7.47 -2.84
N GLY A 163 -20.92 -7.38 -3.66
CA GLY A 163 -22.18 -8.06 -3.35
C GLY A 163 -22.00 -9.59 -3.26
N LEU A 164 -23.04 -10.27 -2.77
CA LEU A 164 -23.07 -11.74 -2.71
C LEU A 164 -22.97 -12.35 -4.11
N VAL A 165 -22.04 -13.28 -4.27
CA VAL A 165 -21.83 -14.08 -5.48
C VAL A 165 -21.91 -15.57 -5.17
N GLU A 166 -22.31 -16.39 -6.15
CA GLU A 166 -22.15 -17.85 -6.04
C GLU A 166 -20.71 -18.21 -6.44
N ALA A 167 -19.88 -18.60 -5.47
CA ALA A 167 -18.47 -18.93 -5.71
C ALA A 167 -18.33 -20.25 -6.47
N PHE A 168 -19.12 -21.25 -6.08
CA PHE A 168 -19.33 -22.51 -6.78
C PHE A 168 -20.70 -23.06 -6.36
N PRO A 169 -21.28 -24.04 -7.09
CA PRO A 169 -22.64 -24.52 -6.86
C PRO A 169 -22.93 -24.77 -5.37
N GLY A 170 -23.87 -24.02 -4.79
CA GLY A 170 -24.29 -24.18 -3.39
C GLY A 170 -23.43 -23.45 -2.35
N ALA A 171 -22.45 -22.64 -2.76
CA ALA A 171 -21.64 -21.80 -1.88
C ALA A 171 -21.82 -20.32 -2.23
N ARG A 172 -22.09 -19.49 -1.22
CA ARG A 172 -22.21 -18.03 -1.35
C ARG A 172 -20.97 -17.36 -0.80
N ALA A 173 -20.48 -16.32 -1.47
CA ALA A 173 -19.31 -15.59 -1.04
C ALA A 173 -19.44 -14.08 -1.24
N GLN A 174 -18.63 -13.33 -0.51
CA GLN A 174 -18.26 -11.96 -0.85
C GLN A 174 -16.75 -11.86 -0.98
N VAL A 175 -16.27 -11.02 -1.89
CA VAL A 175 -14.83 -10.91 -2.20
C VAL A 175 -14.34 -9.50 -1.88
N ALA A 176 -13.22 -9.40 -1.16
CA ALA A 176 -12.47 -8.15 -1.03
C ALA A 176 -11.25 -8.19 -1.94
N TYR A 177 -11.17 -7.27 -2.90
CA TYR A 177 -10.01 -7.13 -3.77
C TYR A 177 -8.89 -6.33 -3.08
N LEU A 178 -7.68 -6.89 -3.06
CA LEU A 178 -6.53 -6.43 -2.26
C LEU A 178 -5.31 -6.19 -3.17
N GLY A 179 -5.46 -5.32 -4.16
CA GLY A 179 -4.39 -4.99 -5.09
C GLY A 179 -4.26 -6.07 -6.16
N ALA A 180 -3.29 -6.96 -6.04
CA ALA A 180 -3.05 -8.02 -7.02
C ALA A 180 -3.55 -9.41 -6.59
N GLY A 181 -4.18 -9.49 -5.41
CA GLY A 181 -4.85 -10.69 -4.89
C GLY A 181 -6.17 -10.33 -4.23
N PHE A 182 -6.85 -11.30 -3.63
CA PHE A 182 -8.14 -11.06 -2.96
C PHE A 182 -8.36 -11.95 -1.73
N LEU A 183 -9.30 -11.54 -0.88
CA LEU A 183 -9.81 -12.33 0.24
C LEU A 183 -11.24 -12.74 -0.08
N GLU A 184 -11.52 -14.03 -0.06
CA GLU A 184 -12.86 -14.57 -0.30
C GLU A 184 -13.47 -15.04 1.03
N VAL A 185 -14.62 -14.49 1.40
CA VAL A 185 -15.37 -14.92 2.59
C VAL A 185 -16.58 -15.71 2.11
N ILE A 186 -16.65 -16.98 2.48
CA ILE A 186 -17.55 -17.96 1.89
C ILE A 186 -18.34 -18.74 2.94
N ALA A 187 -19.59 -19.07 2.64
CA ALA A 187 -20.43 -19.92 3.47
C ALA A 187 -21.23 -20.91 2.61
N ILE A 188 -21.71 -21.97 3.26
CA ILE A 188 -22.68 -22.89 2.65
C ILE A 188 -24.00 -22.13 2.43
N ALA A 189 -24.53 -22.18 1.21
CA ALA A 189 -25.84 -21.63 0.86
C ALA A 189 -26.87 -22.74 0.62
N ASP A 190 -26.48 -23.80 -0.10
CA ASP A 190 -27.31 -24.96 -0.40
C ASP A 190 -26.45 -26.22 -0.27
N PRO A 191 -26.55 -26.96 0.86
CA PRO A 191 -25.74 -28.14 1.13
C PRO A 191 -25.94 -29.28 0.12
N ASP A 192 -27.11 -29.40 -0.50
CA ASP A 192 -27.41 -30.47 -1.45
C ASP A 192 -26.75 -30.16 -2.80
N LYS A 193 -26.90 -28.92 -3.28
CA LYS A 193 -26.21 -28.43 -4.49
C LYS A 193 -24.69 -28.45 -4.30
N LEU A 194 -24.20 -28.12 -3.11
CA LEU A 194 -22.79 -28.12 -2.74
C LEU A 194 -22.14 -29.51 -2.90
N ARG A 195 -22.81 -30.56 -2.41
CA ARG A 195 -22.27 -31.93 -2.39
C ARG A 195 -22.23 -32.61 -3.77
N THR A 196 -22.74 -31.96 -4.81
CA THR A 196 -22.68 -32.47 -6.19
C THR A 196 -21.25 -32.51 -6.74
N THR A 197 -20.35 -31.65 -6.25
CA THR A 197 -18.95 -31.56 -6.71
C THR A 197 -17.97 -32.12 -5.68
N GLN A 198 -16.79 -32.56 -6.14
CA GLN A 198 -15.74 -33.03 -5.22
C GLN A 198 -15.23 -31.91 -4.30
N LEU A 199 -15.00 -30.71 -4.85
CA LEU A 199 -14.59 -29.54 -4.09
C LEU A 199 -15.67 -29.13 -3.07
N GLY A 200 -16.94 -29.14 -3.49
CA GLY A 200 -18.04 -28.79 -2.60
C GLY A 200 -18.23 -29.80 -1.46
N ARG A 201 -17.99 -31.10 -1.67
CA ARG A 201 -17.96 -32.08 -0.57
C ARG A 201 -16.84 -31.79 0.44
N ALA A 202 -15.64 -31.48 -0.02
CA ALA A 202 -14.51 -31.12 0.86
C ALA A 202 -14.77 -29.81 1.61
N PHE A 203 -15.36 -28.81 0.94
CA PHE A 203 -15.75 -27.56 1.57
C PHE A 203 -16.87 -27.77 2.61
N ALA A 204 -17.88 -28.59 2.30
CA ALA A 204 -18.95 -28.91 3.25
C ALA A 204 -18.39 -29.57 4.52
N GLU A 205 -17.52 -30.58 4.36
CA GLU A 205 -16.87 -31.25 5.49
C GLU A 205 -16.10 -30.27 6.38
N PHE A 206 -15.38 -29.32 5.77
CA PHE A 206 -14.69 -28.27 6.52
C PHE A 206 -15.68 -27.34 7.24
N ALA A 207 -16.57 -26.69 6.49
CA ALA A 207 -17.41 -25.60 6.95
C ALA A 207 -18.50 -26.05 7.95
N GLU A 208 -18.91 -27.32 7.90
CA GLU A 208 -19.81 -27.91 8.89
C GLU A 208 -19.09 -28.23 10.21
N SER A 209 -17.80 -28.54 10.16
CA SER A 209 -17.00 -28.83 11.35
C SER A 209 -16.55 -27.57 12.10
N ARG A 210 -16.23 -26.49 11.38
CA ARG A 210 -15.66 -25.26 11.95
C ARG A 210 -15.69 -24.08 10.98
N GLU A 211 -15.52 -22.89 11.53
CA GLU A 211 -15.09 -21.71 10.78
C GLU A 211 -13.56 -21.66 10.71
N GLY A 212 -13.01 -21.00 9.69
CA GLY A 212 -11.55 -20.91 9.55
C GLY A 212 -11.07 -20.54 8.15
N ILE A 213 -9.75 -20.47 8.02
CA ILE A 213 -9.11 -20.40 6.70
C ILE A 213 -9.26 -21.76 6.02
N PHE A 214 -10.05 -21.82 4.96
CA PHE A 214 -10.30 -23.04 4.19
C PHE A 214 -9.10 -23.39 3.32
N GLY A 215 -8.51 -22.38 2.67
CA GLY A 215 -7.25 -22.55 1.97
C GLY A 215 -6.78 -21.33 1.21
N ALA A 216 -5.68 -21.51 0.48
CA ALA A 216 -5.05 -20.45 -0.31
C ALA A 216 -4.73 -20.93 -1.73
N ALA A 217 -4.79 -20.01 -2.68
CA ALA A 217 -4.41 -20.24 -4.06
C ALA A 217 -3.04 -19.60 -4.37
N LEU A 218 -2.23 -20.30 -5.15
CA LEU A 218 -1.02 -19.76 -5.77
C LEU A 218 -1.24 -19.57 -7.27
N ASP A 219 -1.18 -18.32 -7.70
CA ASP A 219 -1.12 -17.97 -9.11
C ASP A 219 0.25 -18.40 -9.65
N ILE A 220 0.22 -19.26 -10.67
CA ILE A 220 1.40 -19.75 -11.37
C ILE A 220 1.50 -19.17 -12.78
N THR A 221 2.71 -18.74 -13.15
CA THR A 221 3.02 -18.31 -14.53
C THR A 221 3.73 -19.40 -15.32
N GLY A 222 3.72 -19.29 -16.66
CA GLY A 222 4.60 -20.08 -17.53
C GLY A 222 4.06 -21.45 -17.94
N GLY A 223 2.82 -21.78 -17.59
CA GLY A 223 2.11 -22.99 -18.02
C GLY A 223 1.87 -23.98 -16.88
N MET A 224 0.71 -23.89 -16.22
CA MET A 224 0.31 -24.79 -15.13
C MET A 224 0.27 -26.25 -15.56
N ALA A 225 -0.18 -26.57 -16.78
CA ALA A 225 -0.25 -27.94 -17.26
C ALA A 225 1.11 -28.64 -17.27
N ALA A 226 2.14 -27.99 -17.81
CA ALA A 226 3.49 -28.54 -17.82
C ALA A 226 4.07 -28.65 -16.40
N PHE A 227 3.79 -27.66 -15.55
CA PHE A 227 4.21 -27.66 -14.16
C PHE A 227 3.65 -28.85 -13.37
N VAL A 228 2.33 -29.08 -13.48
CA VAL A 228 1.61 -30.16 -12.80
C VAL A 228 2.08 -31.52 -13.29
N GLU A 229 2.25 -31.72 -14.60
CA GLU A 229 2.75 -32.98 -15.15
C GLU A 229 4.16 -33.32 -14.62
N GLU A 230 5.04 -32.32 -14.55
CA GLU A 230 6.38 -32.50 -14.00
C GLU A 230 6.36 -32.76 -12.48
N ALA A 231 5.39 -32.18 -11.75
CA ALA A 231 5.17 -32.50 -10.35
C ALA A 231 4.66 -33.93 -10.12
N LYS A 232 3.74 -34.42 -10.96
CA LYS A 232 3.26 -35.80 -10.90
C LYS A 232 4.40 -36.81 -11.10
N LYS A 233 5.33 -36.55 -12.02
CA LYS A 233 6.54 -37.38 -12.19
C LYS A 233 7.43 -37.43 -10.96
N ARG A 234 7.42 -36.38 -10.13
CA ARG A 234 8.11 -36.36 -8.83
C ARG A 234 7.32 -37.07 -7.73
N GLY A 235 6.16 -37.65 -8.00
CA GLY A 235 5.30 -38.33 -7.02
C GLY A 235 4.28 -37.43 -6.33
N VAL A 236 4.03 -36.22 -6.86
CA VAL A 236 3.05 -35.28 -6.29
C VAL A 236 1.65 -35.57 -6.84
N ALA A 237 0.69 -35.82 -5.95
CA ALA A 237 -0.67 -36.20 -6.31
C ALA A 237 -1.57 -34.98 -6.63
N TYR A 238 -1.26 -34.25 -7.70
CA TYR A 238 -2.16 -33.19 -8.20
C TYR A 238 -3.39 -33.78 -8.90
N ILE A 239 -4.55 -33.16 -8.65
CA ILE A 239 -5.82 -33.38 -9.34
C ILE A 239 -6.08 -32.20 -10.29
N GLY A 240 -6.37 -32.51 -11.56
CA GLY A 240 -6.43 -31.52 -12.65
C GLY A 240 -5.12 -31.48 -13.48
N PRO A 241 -4.85 -30.37 -14.21
CA PRO A 241 -5.59 -29.10 -14.18
C PRO A 241 -6.92 -29.13 -14.95
N TRP A 242 -7.87 -28.30 -14.55
CA TRP A 242 -9.14 -28.08 -15.26
C TRP A 242 -9.31 -26.62 -15.65
N ARG A 243 -9.99 -26.37 -16.77
CA ARG A 243 -10.37 -25.03 -17.21
C ARG A 243 -11.75 -24.66 -16.69
N GLN A 244 -11.87 -23.43 -16.23
CA GLN A 244 -13.07 -22.86 -15.66
C GLN A 244 -13.19 -21.40 -16.09
N GLN A 245 -14.35 -20.79 -15.79
CA GLN A 245 -14.58 -19.37 -16.00
C GLN A 245 -15.38 -18.79 -14.84
N ALA A 246 -15.09 -17.55 -14.47
CA ALA A 246 -15.80 -16.81 -13.42
C ALA A 246 -16.38 -15.51 -13.99
N PRO A 247 -17.61 -15.11 -13.59
CA PRO A 247 -18.17 -13.82 -13.98
C PRO A 247 -17.41 -12.67 -13.31
N LEU A 248 -17.35 -11.53 -14.00
CA LEU A 248 -16.82 -10.26 -13.51
C LEU A 248 -17.97 -9.25 -13.31
N GLU A 249 -17.71 -8.19 -12.54
CA GLU A 249 -18.72 -7.15 -12.22
C GLU A 249 -19.23 -6.41 -13.46
N ASP A 250 -18.41 -6.31 -14.51
CA ASP A 250 -18.78 -5.70 -15.79
C ASP A 250 -19.62 -6.62 -16.69
N GLY A 251 -19.98 -7.81 -16.20
CA GLY A 251 -20.75 -8.83 -16.93
C GLY A 251 -19.91 -9.70 -17.88
N SER A 252 -18.60 -9.48 -17.97
CA SER A 252 -17.70 -10.35 -18.73
C SER A 252 -17.29 -11.59 -17.92
N PHE A 253 -16.56 -12.52 -18.55
CA PHE A 253 -16.06 -13.73 -17.89
C PHE A 253 -14.54 -13.79 -17.99
N ILE A 254 -13.90 -14.31 -16.94
CA ILE A 254 -12.48 -14.61 -16.95
C ILE A 254 -12.22 -16.12 -17.02
N PRO A 255 -11.52 -16.61 -18.05
CA PRO A 255 -11.05 -17.99 -18.08
C PRO A 255 -9.83 -18.16 -17.17
N PHE A 256 -9.81 -19.28 -16.45
CA PHE A 256 -8.69 -19.67 -15.59
C PHE A 256 -8.59 -21.19 -15.50
N GLY A 257 -7.39 -21.67 -15.18
CA GLY A 257 -7.14 -23.07 -14.85
C GLY A 257 -6.95 -23.27 -13.35
N THR A 258 -7.33 -24.43 -12.82
CA THR A 258 -7.00 -24.83 -11.43
C THR A 258 -6.40 -26.22 -11.35
N ALA A 259 -5.51 -26.46 -10.40
CA ALA A 259 -5.03 -27.79 -10.02
C ALA A 259 -4.92 -27.91 -8.51
N PHE A 260 -5.53 -28.95 -7.94
CA PHE A 260 -5.61 -29.19 -6.50
C PHE A 260 -4.63 -30.27 -6.07
N ILE A 261 -4.25 -30.29 -4.80
CA ILE A 261 -3.41 -31.33 -4.22
C ILE A 261 -4.07 -31.86 -2.94
N ARG A 262 -3.56 -31.49 -1.76
CA ARG A 262 -4.18 -31.73 -0.46
C ARG A 262 -4.88 -30.47 0.03
N HIS A 263 -5.84 -30.64 0.94
CA HIS A 263 -6.63 -29.53 1.49
C HIS A 263 -5.81 -28.55 2.36
N ASP A 264 -4.68 -28.99 2.91
CA ASP A 264 -3.79 -28.21 3.77
C ASP A 264 -2.60 -27.61 3.01
N MET A 265 -2.67 -27.66 1.68
CA MET A 265 -1.64 -27.17 0.77
C MET A 265 -2.28 -26.24 -0.28
N PRO A 266 -1.61 -25.16 -0.68
CA PRO A 266 -2.19 -24.24 -1.64
C PRO A 266 -2.52 -24.91 -2.99
N TRP A 267 -3.70 -24.65 -3.55
CA TRP A 267 -3.96 -25.09 -4.92
C TRP A 267 -3.31 -24.12 -5.93
N LEU A 268 -3.13 -24.58 -7.16
CA LEU A 268 -2.63 -23.74 -8.23
C LEU A 268 -3.80 -23.12 -8.99
N ILE A 269 -3.63 -21.87 -9.38
CA ILE A 269 -4.50 -21.16 -10.31
C ILE A 269 -3.66 -20.52 -11.41
N GLU A 270 -4.16 -20.47 -12.65
CA GLU A 270 -3.49 -19.78 -13.76
C GLU A 270 -4.53 -19.01 -14.57
N TYR A 271 -4.37 -17.70 -14.65
CA TYR A 271 -5.24 -16.83 -15.46
C TYR A 271 -4.69 -16.65 -16.87
N GLU A 272 -5.58 -16.49 -17.85
CA GLU A 272 -5.15 -16.12 -19.20
C GLU A 272 -4.71 -14.64 -19.32
N ARG A 273 -5.03 -13.80 -18.31
CA ARG A 273 -4.71 -12.36 -18.26
C ARG A 273 -4.38 -11.92 -16.84
N SER A 274 -3.45 -10.97 -16.69
CA SER A 274 -3.10 -10.35 -15.40
C SER A 274 -4.27 -9.53 -14.85
N ARG A 275 -4.37 -9.43 -13.51
CA ARG A 275 -5.37 -8.63 -12.82
C ARG A 275 -4.77 -7.88 -11.65
N THR A 276 -5.25 -6.66 -11.49
CA THR A 276 -5.06 -5.83 -10.30
C THR A 276 -6.26 -4.93 -10.11
N TRP A 277 -6.61 -4.70 -8.87
CA TRP A 277 -7.71 -3.87 -8.43
C TRP A 277 -7.17 -2.67 -7.66
N ASP A 278 -7.85 -1.54 -7.77
CA ASP A 278 -7.54 -0.36 -6.98
C ASP A 278 -7.94 -0.61 -5.52
N SER A 279 -6.95 -0.79 -4.66
CA SER A 279 -7.16 -1.08 -3.24
C SER A 279 -6.00 -0.54 -2.42
N PRO A 280 -6.27 0.15 -1.30
CA PRO A 280 -5.22 0.56 -0.36
C PRO A 280 -4.63 -0.64 0.40
N LEU A 281 -5.32 -1.79 0.38
CA LEU A 281 -4.91 -3.02 1.05
C LEU A 281 -4.22 -3.96 0.06
N ARG A 282 -3.27 -4.74 0.57
CA ARG A 282 -2.59 -5.82 -0.16
C ARG A 282 -2.62 -7.13 0.61
N LEU A 283 -2.77 -8.24 -0.12
CA LEU A 283 -2.60 -9.59 0.43
C LEU A 283 -1.11 -9.88 0.64
N CYS A 284 -0.69 -10.08 1.90
CA CYS A 284 0.72 -10.17 2.29
C CYS A 284 1.20 -11.59 2.56
N GLY A 285 0.35 -12.46 3.09
CA GLY A 285 0.79 -13.81 3.40
C GLY A 285 -0.28 -14.71 3.97
N VAL A 286 0.07 -15.99 4.10
CA VAL A 286 -0.75 -17.01 4.73
C VAL A 286 0.10 -17.85 5.68
N ASP A 287 -0.43 -18.10 6.87
CA ASP A 287 0.16 -18.97 7.88
C ASP A 287 -0.48 -20.36 7.79
N VAL A 288 0.34 -21.39 7.83
CA VAL A 288 -0.08 -22.80 7.86
C VAL A 288 0.55 -23.46 9.07
N VAL A 289 -0.25 -24.08 9.92
CA VAL A 289 0.22 -24.85 11.07
C VAL A 289 0.33 -26.33 10.71
N ALA A 290 1.45 -26.96 11.09
CA ALA A 290 1.70 -28.36 10.83
C ALA A 290 2.26 -29.07 12.06
N ALA A 291 1.87 -30.34 12.26
CA ALA A 291 2.42 -31.18 13.33
C ALA A 291 3.93 -31.41 13.16
N ASP A 292 4.38 -31.55 11.90
CA ASP A 292 5.79 -31.62 11.53
C ASP A 292 6.09 -30.61 10.42
N PRO A 293 6.46 -29.36 10.79
CA PRO A 293 6.79 -28.33 9.81
C PRO A 293 7.99 -28.71 8.92
N ALA A 294 8.95 -29.49 9.41
CA ALA A 294 10.12 -29.90 8.63
C ALA A 294 9.75 -30.92 7.53
N ALA A 295 8.88 -31.88 7.84
CA ALA A 295 8.32 -32.77 6.83
C ALA A 295 7.47 -32.00 5.81
N GLN A 296 6.66 -31.04 6.28
CA GLN A 296 5.84 -30.19 5.39
C GLN A 296 6.71 -29.32 4.47
N VAL A 297 7.87 -28.84 4.91
CA VAL A 297 8.85 -28.15 4.05
C VAL A 297 9.26 -29.00 2.86
N SER A 298 9.55 -30.28 3.08
CA SER A 298 9.93 -31.19 2.00
C SER A 298 8.81 -31.37 0.98
N GLN A 299 7.56 -31.47 1.45
CA GLN A 299 6.37 -31.60 0.60
C GLN A 299 6.12 -30.34 -0.24
N TYR A 300 6.22 -29.15 0.37
CA TYR A 300 6.07 -27.87 -0.34
C TYR A 300 7.14 -27.70 -1.42
N ARG A 301 8.40 -28.01 -1.12
CA ARG A 301 9.49 -27.93 -2.10
C ARG A 301 9.28 -28.90 -3.27
N GLN A 302 8.80 -30.11 -3.00
CA GLN A 302 8.52 -31.11 -4.04
C GLN A 302 7.34 -30.72 -4.93
N ALA A 303 6.25 -30.23 -4.33
CA ALA A 303 5.04 -29.80 -5.02
C ALA A 303 5.26 -28.54 -5.86
N TYR A 304 5.85 -27.51 -5.25
CA TYR A 304 5.90 -26.17 -5.81
C TYR A 304 7.26 -25.76 -6.38
N ARG A 305 8.29 -26.61 -6.26
CA ARG A 305 9.69 -26.26 -6.60
C ARG A 305 10.21 -25.02 -5.86
N LEU A 306 9.68 -24.76 -4.67
CA LEU A 306 10.14 -23.67 -3.82
C LEU A 306 11.60 -23.90 -3.36
N PRO A 307 12.37 -22.83 -3.15
CA PRO A 307 13.70 -22.92 -2.58
C PRO A 307 13.67 -23.44 -1.14
N VAL A 308 14.84 -23.61 -0.52
CA VAL A 308 14.90 -23.85 0.93
C VAL A 308 14.35 -22.61 1.64
N PRO A 309 13.36 -22.74 2.54
CA PRO A 309 12.81 -21.59 3.26
C PRO A 309 13.81 -21.01 4.25
N ALA A 310 13.61 -19.76 4.65
CA ALA A 310 14.28 -19.20 5.81
C ALA A 310 13.71 -19.82 7.09
N SER A 311 14.57 -20.09 8.08
CA SER A 311 14.12 -20.46 9.42
C SER A 311 13.84 -19.19 10.21
N ILE A 312 12.65 -19.11 10.80
CA ILE A 312 12.18 -17.97 11.61
C ILE A 312 11.95 -18.36 13.08
N GLY A 313 12.38 -19.56 13.46
CA GLY A 313 12.23 -20.14 14.80
C GLY A 313 12.63 -21.62 14.82
N ALA A 314 12.53 -22.26 15.99
CA ALA A 314 13.00 -23.64 16.18
C ALA A 314 12.31 -24.67 15.27
N SER A 315 11.05 -24.43 14.88
CA SER A 315 10.29 -25.27 13.95
C SER A 315 9.34 -24.45 13.10
N ALA A 316 9.79 -23.24 12.73
CA ALA A 316 9.02 -22.30 11.92
C ALA A 316 9.84 -21.86 10.71
N TYR A 317 9.18 -21.80 9.55
CA TYR A 317 9.82 -21.57 8.26
C TYR A 317 9.03 -20.55 7.44
N GLU A 318 9.70 -19.76 6.60
CA GLU A 318 9.02 -18.87 5.67
C GLU A 318 9.59 -18.95 4.25
N TRP A 319 8.68 -18.82 3.27
CA TRP A 319 9.02 -18.51 1.89
C TRP A 319 8.48 -17.14 1.53
N GLU A 320 9.37 -16.29 1.04
CA GLU A 320 8.99 -15.13 0.25
C GLU A 320 8.70 -15.59 -1.19
N LEU A 321 7.48 -15.36 -1.65
CA LEU A 321 7.07 -15.64 -3.03
C LEU A 321 7.33 -14.40 -3.90
N ALA A 322 7.11 -14.51 -5.21
CA ALA A 322 7.13 -13.32 -6.08
C ALA A 322 6.07 -12.29 -5.68
N ARG A 323 5.02 -12.74 -4.98
CA ARG A 323 4.03 -11.89 -4.31
C ARG A 323 3.49 -12.61 -3.08
N GLY A 324 3.62 -11.96 -1.93
CA GLY A 324 3.20 -12.50 -0.65
C GLY A 324 4.17 -13.55 -0.09
N MET A 325 3.82 -14.13 1.04
CA MET A 325 4.63 -15.14 1.72
C MET A 325 3.80 -16.31 2.23
N ILE A 326 4.46 -17.44 2.47
CA ILE A 326 3.90 -18.59 3.17
C ILE A 326 4.75 -18.83 4.41
N ARG A 327 4.10 -18.91 5.57
CA ARG A 327 4.77 -19.31 6.82
C ARG A 327 4.27 -20.69 7.24
N LEU A 328 5.19 -21.59 7.51
CA LEU A 328 4.92 -22.87 8.17
C LEU A 328 5.26 -22.73 9.65
N LEU A 329 4.28 -22.95 10.50
CA LEU A 329 4.38 -22.81 11.94
C LEU A 329 4.15 -24.16 12.62
N PRO A 330 4.75 -24.42 13.79
CA PRO A 330 4.47 -25.63 14.55
C PRO A 330 3.04 -25.59 15.09
N GLN A 331 2.36 -26.73 15.06
CA GLN A 331 1.04 -26.88 15.64
C GLN A 331 1.14 -26.98 17.16
N GLU A 332 0.60 -25.98 17.89
CA GLU A 332 0.54 -26.01 19.36
C GLU A 332 -0.81 -26.56 19.85
N LYS A 333 -1.92 -26.04 19.32
CA LYS A 333 -3.31 -26.44 19.64
C LYS A 333 -4.21 -26.30 18.41
N GLY A 334 -5.31 -27.04 18.37
CA GLY A 334 -6.28 -26.99 17.27
C GLY A 334 -5.88 -27.84 16.06
N PRO A 335 -6.66 -27.82 14.95
CA PRO A 335 -6.38 -28.62 13.76
C PRO A 335 -5.19 -28.09 12.95
N ALA A 336 -4.47 -29.00 12.28
CA ALA A 336 -3.45 -28.63 11.30
C ALA A 336 -4.09 -27.98 10.05
N GLY A 337 -3.30 -27.22 9.29
CA GLY A 337 -3.71 -26.58 8.05
C GLY A 337 -3.60 -25.05 8.09
N PHE A 338 -4.36 -24.37 7.24
CA PHE A 338 -4.31 -22.91 7.16
C PHE A 338 -4.86 -22.27 8.45
N ALA A 339 -4.08 -21.35 9.02
CA ALA A 339 -4.33 -20.79 10.35
C ALA A 339 -4.69 -19.30 10.31
N ALA A 340 -4.03 -18.53 9.44
CA ALA A 340 -4.28 -17.10 9.33
C ALA A 340 -3.91 -16.55 7.96
N VAL A 341 -4.51 -15.41 7.63
CA VAL A 341 -4.15 -14.58 6.49
C VAL A 341 -3.69 -13.21 6.97
N THR A 342 -2.67 -12.68 6.31
CA THR A 342 -2.14 -11.35 6.57
C THR A 342 -2.47 -10.43 5.40
N ILE A 343 -3.12 -9.31 5.69
CA ILE A 343 -3.35 -8.20 4.76
C ILE A 343 -2.76 -6.92 5.36
N ALA A 344 -2.41 -5.94 4.54
CA ALA A 344 -1.81 -4.70 5.03
C ALA A 344 -2.18 -3.47 4.21
N ASP A 345 -2.25 -2.31 4.86
CA ASP A 345 -2.28 -1.00 4.20
C ASP A 345 -0.86 -0.37 4.20
N ALA A 346 -0.76 0.94 4.04
CA ALA A 346 0.51 1.66 4.07
C ALA A 346 1.13 1.75 5.48
N GLU A 347 0.34 1.61 6.54
CA GLU A 347 0.71 1.90 7.93
C GLU A 347 0.55 0.71 8.87
N ARG A 348 -0.30 -0.25 8.54
CA ARG A 348 -0.76 -1.33 9.43
C ARG A 348 -0.80 -2.68 8.74
N GLU A 349 -0.48 -3.70 9.51
CA GLU A 349 -0.67 -5.11 9.18
C GLU A 349 -1.84 -5.68 9.99
N TYR A 350 -2.70 -6.42 9.32
CA TYR A 350 -3.88 -7.07 9.86
C TYR A 350 -3.73 -8.57 9.66
N ARG A 351 -3.66 -9.32 10.76
CA ARG A 351 -3.61 -10.78 10.75
C ARG A 351 -4.97 -11.33 11.18
N ILE A 352 -5.68 -11.93 10.23
CA ILE A 352 -6.99 -12.53 10.42
C ILE A 352 -6.80 -14.02 10.66
N GLY A 353 -7.16 -14.50 11.85
CA GLY A 353 -7.04 -15.90 12.25
C GLY A 353 -8.29 -16.38 12.97
N PHE A 354 -8.28 -17.64 13.38
CA PHE A 354 -9.41 -18.27 14.08
C PHE A 354 -8.93 -19.03 15.30
N THR A 355 -9.66 -18.89 16.41
CA THR A 355 -9.46 -19.71 17.60
C THR A 355 -10.72 -20.50 17.92
N PRO A 356 -10.60 -21.68 18.57
CA PRO A 356 -11.76 -22.42 19.06
C PRO A 356 -12.64 -21.62 20.05
N GLU A 357 -12.05 -20.69 20.80
CA GLU A 357 -12.73 -19.99 21.90
C GLU A 357 -13.48 -18.73 21.45
N SER A 358 -12.92 -17.95 20.53
CA SER A 358 -13.42 -16.63 20.14
C SER A 358 -13.88 -16.54 18.69
N GLY A 359 -13.68 -17.60 17.88
CA GLY A 359 -13.98 -17.57 16.46
C GLY A 359 -12.95 -16.70 15.71
N MET A 360 -13.43 -15.81 14.83
CA MET A 360 -12.55 -14.96 14.02
C MET A 360 -11.92 -13.83 14.86
N GLU A 361 -10.59 -13.75 14.82
CA GLU A 361 -9.80 -12.71 15.46
C GLU A 361 -8.98 -11.93 14.43
N ILE A 362 -8.89 -10.60 14.62
CA ILE A 362 -8.10 -9.72 13.76
C ILE A 362 -7.07 -8.99 14.62
N ALA A 363 -5.82 -9.44 14.56
CA ALA A 363 -4.71 -8.77 15.23
C ALA A 363 -4.20 -7.62 14.37
N VAL A 364 -4.06 -6.44 14.97
CA VAL A 364 -3.57 -5.23 14.30
C VAL A 364 -2.19 -4.88 14.83
N SER A 365 -1.24 -4.65 13.93
CA SER A 365 0.09 -4.17 14.28
C SER A 365 0.53 -3.05 13.34
N ALA A 366 1.37 -2.14 13.83
CA ALA A 366 1.98 -1.15 12.96
C ALA A 366 2.92 -1.85 11.98
N LEU A 367 2.88 -1.46 10.71
CA LEU A 367 3.85 -1.92 9.74
C LEU A 367 5.21 -1.39 10.20
N GLY A 368 6.06 -2.27 10.73
CA GLY A 368 7.40 -1.88 11.17
C GLY A 368 8.10 -1.13 10.04
N THR A 369 8.81 -0.05 10.38
CA THR A 369 9.69 0.66 9.45
C THR A 369 10.82 -0.28 9.01
N LYS A 370 10.54 -1.19 8.08
CA LYS A 370 11.58 -1.94 7.38
C LYS A 370 12.27 -0.95 6.45
N ARG A 371 13.43 -0.47 6.93
CA ARG A 371 14.46 0.25 6.19
C ARG A 371 14.96 -0.54 4.99
#